data_AF-A0A972MLR1-F1
#
_entry.id   AF-A0A972MLR1-F1
#
_cell.length_a   1.000
_cell.length_b   1.000
_cell.length_c   1.000
_cell.angle_alpha   90.00
_cell.angle_beta   90.00
_cell.angle_gamma   90.00
#
_symmetry.space_group_name_H-M   'P 1'
#
loop_
_entity.id
_entity.type
_entity.pdbx_description
1 polymer ?
#
loop_
_entity_poly.entity_id
_entity_poly.type
_entity_poly.pdbx_seq_one_letter_code
_entity_poly.pdbx_strand_id
1 'polypeptide(L)'
;MKITERTVAILILFIFLFVVGTIIAVRTVAYLDAGMSGSELKGFLVEVISYVVALTGWLALFIYSYLKGDFKDIEGPKYELLEMEEKVIKAEKEGGKY
;
A
#
# COMPACT_ATOMS: atom_id res chain seq x y z
N MET A 1 -16.54 1.57 14.48
CA MET A 1 -16.51 1.23 13.05
C MET A 1 -15.61 0.00 12.93
N LYS A 2 -16.14 -1.19 12.57
CA LYS A 2 -15.29 -2.38 12.44
C LYS A 2 -14.46 -2.23 11.16
N ILE A 3 -13.15 -2.16 11.28
CA ILE A 3 -12.25 -2.14 10.13
C ILE A 3 -12.29 -3.55 9.53
N THR A 4 -12.87 -3.67 8.34
CA THR A 4 -12.97 -4.97 7.65
C THR A 4 -11.88 -5.10 6.60
N GLU A 5 -11.53 -6.33 6.23
CA GLU A 5 -10.62 -6.65 5.11
C GLU A 5 -10.92 -5.81 3.86
N ARG A 6 -12.20 -5.71 3.49
CA ARG A 6 -12.65 -4.92 2.34
C ARG A 6 -12.39 -3.44 2.52
N THR A 7 -12.61 -2.91 3.72
CA THR A 7 -12.33 -1.50 4.03
C THR A 7 -10.84 -1.20 3.86
N VAL A 8 -9.96 -2.06 4.37
CA VAL A 8 -8.50 -1.86 4.28
C VAL A 8 -8.03 -1.98 2.83
N ALA A 9 -8.49 -3.00 2.10
CA ALA A 9 -8.16 -3.19 0.70
C ALA A 9 -8.59 -1.98 -0.16
N ILE A 10 -9.81 -1.47 0.03
CA ILE A 10 -10.30 -0.28 -0.68
C ILE A 10 -9.47 0.95 -0.33
N LEU A 11 -9.06 1.10 0.94
CA LEU A 11 -8.29 2.25 1.39
C LEU A 11 -6.87 2.23 0.83
N ILE A 12 -6.22 1.06 0.77
CA ILE A 12 -4.92 0.86 0.11
C ILE A 12 -5.04 1.15 -1.40
N LEU A 13 -6.08 0.61 -2.06
CA LEU A 13 -6.31 0.86 -3.49
C LEU A 13 -6.54 2.35 -3.77
N PHE A 14 -7.30 3.03 -2.92
CA PHE A 14 -7.56 4.46 -3.04
C PHE A 14 -6.27 5.28 -2.89
N ILE A 15 -5.47 5.02 -1.85
CA ILE A 15 -4.17 5.70 -1.65
C ILE A 15 -3.27 5.47 -2.86
N PHE A 16 -3.22 4.24 -3.36
CA PHE A 16 -2.40 3.87 -4.51
C PHE A 16 -2.82 4.64 -5.77
N LEU A 17 -4.11 4.63 -6.12
CA LEU A 17 -4.63 5.36 -7.27
C LEU A 17 -4.44 6.87 -7.13
N PHE A 18 -4.63 7.41 -5.92
CA PHE A 18 -4.46 8.83 -5.65
C PHE A 18 -3.00 9.28 -5.83
N VAL A 19 -2.04 8.56 -5.24
CA VAL A 19 -0.61 8.89 -5.34
C VAL A 19 -0.16 8.84 -6.80
N VAL A 20 -0.47 7.76 -7.51
CA VAL A 20 0.01 7.63 -8.89
C VAL A 20 -0.73 8.55 -9.85
N GLY A 21 -2.05 8.72 -9.67
CA GLY A 21 -2.83 9.68 -10.44
C GLY A 21 -2.28 11.10 -10.30
N THR A 22 -1.88 11.49 -9.09
CA THR A 22 -1.25 12.79 -8.83
C THR A 22 0.09 12.93 -9.55
N ILE A 23 0.95 11.90 -9.51
CA ILE A 23 2.24 11.92 -10.23
C ILE A 23 2.04 12.11 -11.73
N ILE A 24 1.13 11.34 -12.33
CA ILE A 24 0.84 11.42 -13.78
C ILE A 24 0.29 12.81 -14.13
N ALA A 25 -0.63 13.35 -13.32
CA ALA A 25 -1.21 14.67 -13.56
C ALA A 25 -0.15 15.78 -13.51
N VAL A 26 0.69 15.80 -12.47
CA VAL A 26 1.76 16.81 -12.33
C VAL A 26 2.75 16.74 -13.48
N ARG A 27 3.16 15.52 -13.86
CA ARG A 27 4.05 15.33 -15.02
C ARG A 27 3.40 15.85 -16.29
N THR A 28 2.15 15.46 -16.55
CA THR A 28 1.42 15.88 -17.75
C THR A 28 1.35 17.40 -17.86
N VAL A 29 1.03 18.11 -16.77
CA VAL A 29 1.00 19.58 -16.74
C VAL A 29 2.39 20.16 -17.05
N ALA A 30 3.44 19.67 -16.39
CA ALA A 30 4.81 20.14 -16.63
C ALA A 30 5.25 19.94 -18.09
N TYR A 31 4.83 18.85 -18.73
CA TYR A 31 5.10 18.60 -20.14
C TYR A 31 4.30 19.49 -21.09
N LEU A 32 3.05 19.83 -20.75
CA LEU A 32 2.23 20.76 -21.54
C LEU A 32 2.78 22.20 -21.46
N ASP A 33 3.24 22.62 -20.28
CA ASP A 33 3.83 23.95 -20.07
C ASP A 33 5.18 24.14 -20.79
N ALA A 34 5.92 23.06 -21.05
CA ALA A 34 7.24 23.12 -21.65
C ALA A 34 7.26 23.46 -23.16
N GLY A 35 6.11 23.48 -23.86
CA GLY A 35 6.03 23.87 -25.27
C GLY A 35 6.70 22.86 -26.21
N MET A 36 6.00 21.77 -26.52
CA MET A 36 6.56 20.54 -27.13
C MET A 36 7.33 20.72 -28.45
N SER A 37 8.55 20.18 -28.46
CA SER A 37 9.25 19.67 -29.65
C SER A 37 9.12 18.13 -29.77
N GLY A 38 9.28 17.57 -30.97
CA GLY A 38 9.04 16.14 -31.23
C GLY A 38 9.93 15.16 -30.43
N SER A 39 11.09 15.59 -29.93
CA SER A 39 11.96 14.79 -29.06
C SER A 39 11.47 14.73 -27.61
N GLU A 40 10.86 15.80 -27.10
CA GLU A 40 10.34 15.88 -25.72
C GLU A 40 9.08 15.03 -25.55
N LEU A 41 8.26 14.94 -26.60
CA LEU A 41 7.08 14.06 -26.63
C LEU A 41 7.45 12.57 -26.47
N LYS A 42 8.57 12.13 -27.07
CA LYS A 42 9.03 10.75 -26.90
C LYS A 42 9.47 10.46 -25.46
N GLY A 43 10.18 11.39 -24.82
CA GLY A 43 10.56 11.28 -23.42
C GLY A 43 9.34 11.15 -22.50
N PHE A 44 8.33 12.00 -22.72
CA PHE A 44 7.06 11.93 -22.00
C PHE A 44 6.36 10.58 -22.13
N LEU A 45 6.24 10.05 -23.36
CA LEU A 45 5.57 8.78 -23.60
C LEU A 45 6.29 7.62 -22.92
N VAL A 46 7.63 7.61 -22.93
CA VAL A 46 8.42 6.60 -22.21
C VAL A 46 8.15 6.68 -20.70
N GLU A 47 8.10 7.88 -20.14
CA GLU A 47 7.82 8.09 -18.73
C GLU A 47 6.40 7.62 -18.34
N VAL A 48 5.39 7.99 -19.12
CA VAL A 48 3.99 7.56 -18.91
C VAL A 48 3.86 6.04 -19.01
N ILE A 49 4.44 5.42 -20.05
CA ILE A 49 4.39 3.96 -20.23
C ILE A 49 5.08 3.26 -19.04
N SER A 50 6.21 3.79 -18.58
CA SER A 50 6.92 3.24 -17.40
C SER A 50 6.04 3.28 -16.15
N TYR A 51 5.32 4.39 -15.92
CA TYR A 51 4.37 4.49 -14.81
C TYR A 51 3.19 3.53 -14.95
N VAL A 52 2.65 3.32 -16.16
CA VAL A 52 1.57 2.36 -16.42
C VAL A 52 2.02 0.92 -16.18
N VAL A 53 3.24 0.57 -16.60
CA VAL A 53 3.82 -0.77 -16.34
C VAL A 53 4.02 -0.99 -14.85
N ALA A 54 4.60 -0.01 -14.15
CA ALA A 54 4.79 -0.08 -12.70
C ALA A 54 3.45 -0.21 -11.96
N LEU A 55 2.45 0.58 -12.35
CA LEU A 55 1.08 0.51 -11.82
C LEU A 55 0.48 -0.89 -11.95
N THR A 56 0.61 -1.46 -13.14
CA THR A 56 0.04 -2.78 -13.47
C THR A 56 0.71 -3.86 -12.62
N GLY A 57 2.03 -3.81 -12.46
CA GLY A 57 2.78 -4.74 -11.60
C GLY A 57 2.36 -4.64 -10.14
N TRP A 58 2.26 -3.43 -9.60
CA TRP A 58 1.78 -3.20 -8.23
C TRP A 58 0.33 -3.65 -8.02
N LEU A 59 -0.55 -3.39 -8.99
CA LEU A 59 -1.94 -3.85 -8.93
C LEU A 59 -2.03 -5.38 -8.91
N ALA A 60 -1.20 -6.07 -9.71
CA ALA A 60 -1.15 -7.53 -9.71
C ALA A 60 -0.68 -8.09 -8.36
N LEU A 61 0.35 -7.48 -7.74
CA LEU A 61 0.81 -7.86 -6.40
C LEU A 61 -0.26 -7.61 -5.34
N PHE A 62 -0.96 -6.49 -5.42
CA PHE A 62 -2.06 -6.16 -4.52
C PHE A 62 -3.21 -7.18 -4.64
N ILE A 63 -3.64 -7.50 -5.87
CA ILE A 63 -4.67 -8.50 -6.12
C ILE A 63 -4.23 -9.87 -5.58
N TYR A 64 -2.98 -10.26 -5.81
CA TYR A 64 -2.44 -11.50 -5.29
C TYR A 64 -2.50 -11.55 -3.76
N SER A 65 -2.03 -10.50 -3.07
CA SER A 65 -2.07 -10.40 -1.60
C SER A 65 -3.49 -10.41 -1.05
N TYR A 66 -4.44 -9.77 -1.75
CA TYR A 66 -5.86 -9.81 -1.43
C TYR A 66 -6.43 -11.22 -1.57
N LEU A 67 -6.17 -11.91 -2.68
CA LEU A 67 -6.65 -13.29 -2.90
C LEU A 67 -6.01 -14.29 -1.92
N LYS A 68 -4.77 -14.06 -1.52
CA LYS A 68 -4.07 -14.84 -0.49
C LYS A 68 -4.70 -14.67 0.90
N GLY A 69 -5.46 -13.60 1.11
CA GLY A 69 -6.11 -13.30 2.39
C GLY A 69 -5.18 -12.65 3.40
N ASP A 70 -4.10 -11.99 2.94
CA ASP A 70 -3.16 -11.28 3.84
C ASP A 70 -3.87 -10.14 4.62
N PHE A 71 -5.04 -9.70 4.14
CA PHE A 71 -5.88 -8.67 4.79
C PHE A 71 -7.02 -9.24 5.65
N LYS A 72 -7.16 -10.56 5.74
CA LYS A 72 -8.28 -11.23 6.41
C LYS A 72 -8.17 -11.16 7.94
N ASP A 73 -6.95 -11.22 8.47
CA ASP A 73 -6.66 -11.14 9.90
C ASP A 73 -5.55 -10.13 10.21
N ILE A 74 -5.92 -8.85 10.12
CA ILE A 74 -4.98 -7.74 10.35
C ILE A 74 -4.74 -7.52 11.85
N GLU A 75 -5.70 -7.89 12.69
CA GLU A 75 -5.61 -7.68 14.14
C GLU A 75 -5.01 -8.89 14.88
N GLY A 76 -5.01 -10.09 14.29
CA GLY A 76 -4.45 -11.32 14.87
C GLY A 76 -3.05 -11.17 15.48
N PRO A 77 -2.06 -10.63 14.75
CA PRO A 77 -0.70 -10.45 15.29
C PRO A 77 -0.66 -9.54 16.53
N LYS A 78 -1.56 -8.56 16.62
CA LYS A 78 -1.67 -7.69 17.80
C LYS A 78 -2.20 -8.47 19.00
N TYR A 79 -3.20 -9.33 18.80
CA TYR A 79 -3.74 -10.15 19.87
C TYR A 79 -2.74 -11.23 20.33
N GLU A 80 -1.98 -11.82 19.41
CA GLU A 80 -0.88 -12.74 19.76
C GLU A 80 0.18 -12.07 20.65
N LEU A 81 0.54 -10.82 20.36
CA LEU A 81 1.46 -10.05 21.20
C LEU A 81 0.89 -9.80 22.60
N LEU A 82 -0.38 -9.43 22.70
CA LEU A 82 -1.05 -9.22 23.99
C LEU A 82 -1.12 -10.52 24.83
N GLU A 83 -1.39 -11.66 24.18
CA GLU A 83 -1.36 -12.96 24.86
C GLU A 83 0.05 -13.34 25.33
N MET A 84 1.08 -13.01 24.56
CA MET A 84 2.47 -13.22 24.98
C MET A 84 2.83 -12.35 26.17
N GLU A 85 2.44 -11.07 26.17
CA GLU A 85 2.64 -10.17 27.32
C GLU A 85 1.92 -10.67 28.57
N GLU A 86 0.67 -11.13 28.46
CA GLU A 86 -0.06 -11.71 29.60
C GLU A 86 0.64 -12.95 30.16
N LYS A 87 1.15 -13.83 29.30
CA LYS A 87 1.92 -15.02 29.72
C LYS A 87 3.21 -14.63 30.44
N VAL A 88 3.91 -13.60 29.96
CA VAL A 88 5.12 -13.07 30.62
C VAL A 88 4.76 -12.48 31.98
N ILE A 89 3.75 -11.62 32.06
CA ILE A 89 3.29 -11.01 33.32
C ILE A 89 2.85 -12.09 34.33
N LYS A 90 2.16 -13.13 33.87
CA LYS A 90 1.73 -14.23 34.73
C LYS A 90 2.92 -15.06 35.20
N ALA A 91 3.89 -15.35 34.32
CA ALA A 91 5.13 -16.03 34.69
C ALA A 91 5.98 -15.21 35.67
N GLU A 92 5.99 -13.88 35.57
CA GLU A 92 6.66 -13.00 36.54
C GLU A 92 5.94 -12.99 37.90
N LYS A 93 4.61 -12.99 37.91
CA LYS A 93 3.80 -13.06 39.15
C LYS A 93 3.91 -14.41 39.85
N GLU A 94 3.96 -15.51 39.10
CA GLU A 94 4.09 -16.87 39.64
C GLU A 94 5.55 -17.23 39.96
N GLY A 95 6.51 -16.63 39.26
CA GLY A 95 7.95 -16.86 39.40
C GLY A 95 8.64 -16.11 40.54
N GLY A 96 7.91 -15.33 41.34
CA GLY A 96 8.41 -14.78 42.60
C GLY A 96 9.69 -13.95 42.47
N LYS A 97 9.58 -12.77 41.87
CA LYS A 97 10.46 -11.64 42.20
C LYS A 97 9.60 -10.44 42.57
N TYR A 98 8.99 -10.52 43.76
CA TYR A 98 9.05 -9.61 44.91
C TYR A 98 8.07 -10.12 45.97
#